data_AF-A0A5K0VR10-F1
#
_entry.id   AF-A0A5K0VR10-F1
#
_cell.length_a   1.000
_cell.length_b   1.000
_cell.length_c   1.000
_cell.angle_alpha   90.00
_cell.angle_beta   90.00
_cell.angle_gamma   90.00
#
_symmetry.space_group_name_H-M   'P 1'
#
loop_
_entity.id
_entity.type
_entity.pdbx_description
1 polymer ?
#
loop_
_entity_poly.entity_id
_entity_poly.type
_entity_poly.pdbx_seq_one_letter_code
_entity_poly.pdbx_strand_id
1 'polypeptide(L)' 'AFSDSGRDIVGQYCAVPPNATLDIDIEILSFKQVVDVMGDSYVLKKVLREGEGLDTPNDGAVVH' A
#
# COMPACT_ATOMS: atom_id res chain seq x y z
N ALA A 1 -13.75 3.11 -9.09
CA ALA A 1 -12.68 2.71 -10.02
C ALA A 1 -13.03 3.06 -11.46
N PHE A 2 -14.21 2.65 -11.98
CA PHE A 2 -14.59 2.93 -13.38
C PHE A 2 -16.00 3.54 -13.55
N SER A 3 -17.00 3.13 -12.75
CA SER A 3 -18.34 3.74 -12.61
C SER A 3 -18.88 4.40 -13.90
N ASP A 4 -19.23 5.68 -13.84
CA ASP A 4 -20.00 6.39 -14.86
C ASP A 4 -19.17 6.69 -16.12
N SER A 5 -17.85 6.76 -15.96
CA SER A 5 -16.91 7.01 -17.04
C SER A 5 -16.41 5.75 -17.74
N GLY A 6 -16.59 4.57 -17.14
CA GLY A 6 -15.97 3.34 -17.63
C GLY A 6 -14.44 3.44 -17.72
N ARG A 7 -13.85 2.68 -18.64
CA ARG A 7 -12.43 2.75 -19.02
C ARG A 7 -12.28 2.35 -20.49
N ASP A 8 -11.51 3.12 -21.25
CA ASP A 8 -11.11 2.73 -22.61
C ASP A 8 -10.12 1.55 -22.61
N ILE A 9 -9.89 0.98 -23.80
CA ILE A 9 -8.87 -0.04 -24.02
C ILE A 9 -7.50 0.51 -23.62
N VAL A 10 -6.79 -0.20 -22.74
CA VAL A 10 -5.42 0.15 -22.34
C VAL A 10 -4.54 -1.09 -22.45
N GLY A 11 -3.56 -1.04 -23.37
CA GLY A 11 -2.67 -2.17 -23.62
C GLY A 11 -3.44 -3.42 -24.04
N GLN A 12 -3.25 -4.52 -23.30
CA GLN A 12 -3.94 -5.79 -23.58
C GLN A 12 -5.33 -5.90 -22.92
N TYR A 13 -5.75 -4.91 -22.14
CA TYR A 13 -6.99 -4.99 -21.37
C TYR A 13 -8.16 -4.40 -22.16
N CYS A 14 -9.28 -5.14 -22.19
CA CYS A 14 -10.53 -4.69 -22.80
C CYS A 14 -11.10 -3.45 -22.10
N ALA A 15 -11.94 -2.71 -22.83
CA ALA A 15 -12.70 -1.61 -22.26
C ALA A 15 -13.63 -2.10 -21.14
N VAL A 16 -13.78 -1.27 -20.10
CA VAL A 16 -14.78 -1.46 -19.04
C VAL A 16 -15.95 -0.53 -19.34
N PRO A 17 -17.16 -1.04 -19.66
CA PRO A 17 -18.31 -0.19 -19.93
C PRO A 17 -18.71 0.65 -18.71
N PRO A 18 -19.34 1.82 -18.92
CA PRO A 18 -19.97 2.56 -17.84
C PRO A 18 -20.96 1.68 -17.05
N ASN A 19 -20.93 1.81 -15.73
CA ASN A 19 -21.81 1.09 -14.80
C ASN A 19 -21.67 -0.45 -14.83
N ALA A 20 -20.60 -0.99 -15.40
CA ALA A 20 -20.34 -2.42 -15.37
C ALA A 20 -20.08 -2.90 -13.93
N THR A 21 -20.69 -4.03 -13.56
CA THR A 21 -20.31 -4.79 -12.36
C THR A 21 -19.10 -5.63 -12.68
N LEU A 22 -18.08 -5.55 -11.83
CA LEU A 22 -16.85 -6.34 -11.95
C LEU A 22 -16.87 -7.44 -10.90
N ASP A 23 -16.65 -8.67 -11.36
CA ASP A 23 -16.31 -9.80 -10.49
C ASP A 23 -14.78 -9.95 -10.54
N ILE A 24 -14.13 -9.86 -9.37
CA ILE A 24 -12.68 -9.78 -9.27
C ILE A 24 -12.21 -10.73 -8.18
N ASP A 25 -11.48 -11.76 -8.60
CA ASP A 25 -10.73 -12.62 -7.69
C ASP A 25 -9.38 -11.98 -7.38
N ILE A 26 -9.11 -11.77 -6.09
CA ILE A 26 -7.85 -11.16 -5.61
C ILE A 26 -7.21 -12.08 -4.58
N GLU A 27 -5.94 -12.39 -4.79
CA GLU A 27 -5.09 -13.08 -3.81
C GLU A 27 -3.96 -12.14 -3.37
N ILE A 28 -3.81 -11.95 -2.06
CA ILE A 28 -2.73 -11.14 -1.48
C ILE A 28 -1.61 -12.07 -1.03
N LEU A 29 -0.55 -12.13 -1.84
CA LEU A 29 0.58 -13.04 -1.58
C LEU A 29 1.52 -12.52 -0.48
N SER A 30 1.77 -11.21 -0.46
CA SER A 30 2.57 -10.55 0.58
C SER A 30 2.39 -9.04 0.54
N PHE A 31 2.63 -8.39 1.67
CA PHE A 31 2.77 -6.94 1.77
C PHE A 31 3.88 -6.58 2.77
N LYS A 32 4.33 -5.33 2.72
CA LYS A 32 5.29 -4.78 3.69
C LYS A 32 4.60 -3.67 4.46
N GLN A 33 4.75 -3.69 5.77
CA GLN A 33 4.21 -2.62 6.62
C GLN A 33 4.88 -1.29 6.27
N VAL A 34 4.08 -0.24 6.20
CA VAL A 34 4.55 1.14 6.09
C VAL A 34 4.00 1.89 7.31
N VAL A 35 4.89 2.57 8.03
CA VAL A 35 4.58 3.31 9.25
C VAL A 35 4.91 4.77 9.03
N ASP A 36 3.96 5.65 9.29
CA ASP A 36 4.23 7.08 9.45
C ASP A 36 4.86 7.30 10.83
N VAL A 37 6.15 7.68 10.84
CA VAL A 37 6.92 7.78 12.08
C VAL A 37 6.79 9.15 12.75
N MET A 38 6.28 10.15 12.01
CA MET A 38 6.11 11.52 12.51
C MET A 38 4.63 11.86 12.76
N GLY A 39 3.71 11.11 12.14
CA GLY A 39 2.27 11.37 12.19
C GLY A 39 1.81 12.51 11.26
N ASP A 40 2.73 13.08 10.47
CA ASP A 40 2.49 14.15 9.50
C ASP A 40 2.59 13.67 8.04
N SER A 41 2.85 12.37 7.85
CA SER A 41 3.00 11.68 6.56
C SER A 41 4.17 12.16 5.70
N TYR A 42 5.05 13.02 6.20
CA TYR A 42 6.26 13.43 5.47
C TYR A 42 7.37 12.38 5.54
N VAL A 43 7.42 11.57 6.61
CA VAL A 43 8.41 10.50 6.77
C VAL A 43 7.72 9.16 6.97
N LEU A 44 7.86 8.29 5.96
CA LEU A 44 7.28 6.96 5.95
C LEU A 44 8.38 5.88 6.02
N LYS A 45 8.32 5.03 7.04
CA LYS A 45 9.21 3.86 7.20
C LYS A 45 8.57 2.64 6.56
N LYS A 46 9.24 2.04 5.57
CA LYS A 46 8.87 0.72 5.03
C LYS A 46 9.64 -0.38 5.75
N VAL A 47 8.95 -1.32 6.37
CA VAL A 47 9.57 -2.46 7.06
C VAL A 47 10.01 -3.50 6.04
N LEU A 48 11.33 -3.61 5.83
CA LEU A 48 11.90 -4.62 4.92
C LEU A 48 12.09 -5.97 5.62
N ARG A 49 12.44 -5.92 6.91
CA ARG A 49 12.64 -7.04 7.82
C ARG A 49 12.15 -6.61 9.21
N GLU A 50 11.50 -7.51 9.92
CA GLU A 50 11.09 -7.24 11.31
C GLU A 50 12.33 -7.13 12.21
N GLY A 51 12.25 -6.21 13.17
CA GLY A 51 13.22 -6.11 14.25
C GLY A 51 12.91 -7.14 15.35
N GLU A 52 13.84 -7.30 16.27
CA GLU A 52 13.65 -8.12 17.47
C GLU A 52 13.32 -7.23 18.68
N GLY A 53 12.50 -7.74 19.59
CA GLY A 53 12.07 -7.01 20.78
C GLY A 53 10.87 -6.09 20.56
N LEU A 54 10.41 -5.46 21.64
CA LEU A 54 9.24 -4.55 21.64
C LEU A 54 9.64 -3.08 21.82
N ASP A 55 10.90 -2.83 22.18
CA ASP A 55 11.38 -1.50 22.53
C ASP A 55 11.79 -0.70 21.29
N THR A 56 11.52 0.60 21.31
CA THR A 56 11.99 1.57 20.32
C THR A 56 12.98 2.54 20.98
N PRO A 57 14.08 2.92 20.30
CA PRO A 57 15.02 3.91 20.84
C PRO A 57 14.29 5.21 21.22
N ASN A 58 14.62 5.74 22.39
CA ASN A 58 14.14 7.04 22.87
C ASN A 58 15.18 8.14 22.62
N ASP A 59 14.83 9.38 22.98
CA ASP A 59 15.74 10.51 22.79
C ASP A 59 17.02 10.35 23.61
N GLY A 60 18.17 10.55 22.96
CA GLY A 60 19.49 10.34 23.54
C GLY A 60 19.99 8.87 23.58
N ALA A 61 19.21 7.90 23.09
CA ALA A 61 19.69 6.52 22.99
C ALA A 61 20.87 6.40 22.01
N VAL A 62 21.93 5.70 22.42
CA VAL A 62 23.04 5.36 21.53
C VAL A 62 22.65 4.15 20.69
N VAL A 63 22.65 4.33 19.36
CA VAL A 63 22.35 3.29 18.38
C VAL A 63 23.62 2.99 17.58
N HIS A 64 23.89 1.70 17.31
CA HIS A 64 25.09 1.20 16.63
C HIS A 64 24.76 0.62 15.26
#